data_AF-A0A1X1K1Z5-F1
#
_entry.id   AF-A0A1X1K1Z5-F1
#
_cell.length_a   1.000
_cell.length_b   1.000
_cell.length_c   1.000
_cell.angle_alpha   90.00
_cell.angle_beta   90.00
_cell.angle_gamma   90.00
#
_symmetry.space_group_name_H-M   'P 1'
#
loop_
_entity.id
_entity.type
_entity.pdbx_description
1 polymer ?
#
loop_
_entity_poly.entity_id
_entity_poly.type
_entity_poly.pdbx_seq_one_letter_code
_entity_poly.pdbx_strand_id
1 'polypeptide(L)'
;MNEIALSNNLNQIELEINHHKQIAGQSIWEIGRRLNHVKEHDLTHGQFMAWLKKVDLSWSEANRMMKVAKELPNYPTLSNLGSTALYLIATLPAEEKQAQLNRIEQGDSPTVRELQDLKLKFSAAKRKIMELQNGQEPTKEIVKEVPVMPADYQEALQNRQKLEERAESAEERNAFLEAQLKDLYDQRAEVDEKSNKYDELTKAIQQSQGQLDDYQKRIASYKNILSLIQKGNDFLANMGGLIYADEEKVLHTDGVAGQEFDSFVNRGIRFFTDLQAIRNKDNQILEGEIL
;
A
#
# COMPACT_ATOMS: atom_id res chain seq x y z
N MET A 1 10.79 31.62 -44.31
CA MET A 1 10.07 31.49 -43.03
C MET A 1 8.63 31.85 -43.31
N ASN A 2 7.71 30.89 -43.22
CA ASN A 2 6.29 31.22 -43.24
C ASN A 2 5.95 31.71 -41.84
N GLU A 3 5.59 32.99 -41.72
CA GLU A 3 5.09 33.52 -40.45
C GLU A 3 3.80 32.78 -40.12
N ILE A 4 3.78 32.10 -38.97
CA ILE A 4 2.57 31.46 -38.46
C ILE A 4 1.65 32.61 -38.04
N ALA A 5 0.55 32.79 -38.74
CA ALA A 5 -0.49 33.72 -38.33
C ALA A 5 -1.19 33.16 -37.09
N LEU A 6 -0.85 33.68 -35.91
CA LEU A 6 -1.47 33.29 -34.64
C LEU A 6 -2.85 33.95 -34.50
N SER A 7 -3.82 33.23 -33.95
CA SER A 7 -5.13 33.81 -33.61
C SER A 7 -4.99 34.88 -32.52
N ASN A 8 -5.78 35.94 -32.58
CA ASN A 8 -5.87 36.92 -31.49
C ASN A 8 -6.84 36.50 -30.37
N ASN A 9 -7.47 35.32 -30.48
CA ASN A 9 -8.40 34.80 -29.49
C ASN A 9 -7.68 33.85 -28.52
N LEU A 10 -7.65 34.22 -27.24
CA LEU A 10 -6.99 33.44 -26.18
C LEU A 10 -7.51 32.00 -26.09
N ASN A 11 -8.82 31.79 -26.17
CA ASN A 11 -9.43 30.45 -26.09
C ASN A 11 -9.03 29.57 -27.29
N GLN A 12 -8.82 30.19 -28.45
CA GLN A 12 -8.36 29.48 -29.64
C GLN A 12 -6.88 29.06 -29.50
N ILE A 13 -6.02 29.96 -29.03
CA ILE A 13 -4.61 29.64 -28.73
C ILE A 13 -4.53 28.50 -27.69
N GLU A 14 -5.34 28.55 -26.64
CA GLU A 14 -5.36 27.50 -25.61
C GLU A 14 -5.73 26.13 -26.19
N LEU A 15 -6.75 26.08 -27.06
CA LEU A 15 -7.18 24.86 -27.73
C LEU A 15 -6.08 24.30 -28.65
N GLU A 16 -5.42 25.17 -29.43
CA GLU A 16 -4.30 24.78 -30.31
C GLU A 16 -3.11 24.24 -29.50
N ILE A 17 -2.75 24.89 -28.39
CA ILE A 17 -1.70 24.41 -27.48
C ILE A 17 -2.04 23.03 -26.92
N ASN A 18 -3.26 22.84 -26.43
CA ASN A 18 -3.69 21.56 -25.87
C ASN A 18 -3.69 20.44 -26.93
N HIS A 19 -4.12 20.74 -28.16
CA HIS A 19 -4.05 19.80 -29.27
C HIS A 19 -2.61 19.37 -29.59
N HIS A 20 -1.68 20.32 -29.69
CA HIS A 20 -0.27 20.02 -29.93
C HIS A 20 0.37 19.25 -28.77
N LYS A 21 0.01 19.57 -27.52
CA LYS A 21 0.45 18.79 -26.35
C LYS A 21 0.01 17.34 -26.44
N GLN A 22 -1.25 17.08 -26.81
CA GLN A 22 -1.76 15.72 -26.99
C GLN A 22 -1.00 14.95 -28.08
N ILE A 23 -0.77 15.57 -29.24
CA ILE A 23 0.00 14.94 -30.33
C ILE A 23 1.43 14.63 -29.88
N ALA A 24 2.08 15.58 -29.20
CA ALA A 24 3.43 15.39 -28.67
C ALA A 24 3.48 14.25 -27.64
N GLY A 25 2.49 14.17 -26.76
CA GLY A 25 2.28 13.07 -25.83
C GLY A 25 2.19 11.74 -26.58
N GLN A 26 1.20 11.58 -27.46
CA GLN A 26 0.98 10.35 -28.23
C GLN A 26 2.22 9.90 -29.01
N SER A 27 2.98 10.86 -29.55
CA SER A 27 4.23 10.59 -30.27
C SER A 27 5.27 9.88 -29.39
N ILE A 28 5.32 10.16 -28.08
CA ILE A 28 6.22 9.48 -27.13
C ILE A 28 5.94 7.97 -27.06
N TRP A 29 4.66 7.56 -26.97
CA TRP A 29 4.29 6.14 -26.95
C TRP A 29 4.53 5.47 -28.31
N GLU A 30 4.16 6.13 -29.41
CA GLU A 30 4.33 5.61 -30.77
C GLU A 30 5.80 5.40 -31.13
N ILE A 31 6.67 6.35 -30.77
CA ILE A 31 8.12 6.22 -30.92
C ILE A 31 8.62 5.10 -30.00
N GLY A 32 8.24 5.10 -28.72
CA GLY A 32 8.63 4.08 -27.75
C GLY A 32 8.31 2.65 -28.19
N ARG A 33 7.11 2.41 -28.76
CA ARG A 33 6.70 1.11 -29.31
C ARG A 33 7.57 0.67 -30.48
N ARG A 34 7.87 1.58 -31.43
CA ARG A 34 8.75 1.29 -32.57
C ARG A 34 10.18 0.99 -32.12
N LEU A 35 10.68 1.73 -31.13
CA LEU A 35 12.00 1.49 -30.54
C LEU A 35 12.08 0.13 -29.85
N ASN A 36 11.05 -0.26 -29.08
CA ASN A 36 10.97 -1.58 -28.47
C ASN A 36 10.94 -2.69 -29.54
N HIS A 37 10.11 -2.53 -30.57
CA HIS A 37 10.00 -3.49 -31.68
C HIS A 37 11.36 -3.73 -32.37
N VAL A 38 12.02 -2.65 -32.80
CA VAL A 38 13.33 -2.73 -33.48
C VAL A 38 14.40 -3.37 -32.58
N LYS A 39 14.37 -3.07 -31.28
CA LYS A 39 15.33 -3.65 -30.32
C LYS A 39 15.10 -5.14 -30.08
N GLU A 40 13.86 -5.61 -30.14
CA GLU A 40 13.49 -7.01 -29.88
C GLU A 40 13.57 -7.89 -31.14
N HIS A 41 13.30 -7.35 -32.32
CA HIS A 41 13.06 -8.15 -33.53
C HIS A 41 14.08 -7.92 -34.67
N ASP A 42 14.63 -6.71 -34.81
CA ASP A 42 15.36 -6.34 -36.04
C ASP A 42 16.88 -6.22 -35.87
N LEU A 43 17.37 -6.03 -34.64
CA LEU A 43 18.79 -5.74 -34.39
C LEU A 43 19.44 -6.76 -33.45
N THR A 44 20.59 -7.28 -33.87
CA THR A 44 21.45 -8.12 -33.03
C THR A 44 22.12 -7.31 -31.91
N HIS A 45 22.50 -7.98 -30.81
CA HIS A 45 23.05 -7.33 -29.61
C HIS A 45 24.24 -6.40 -29.97
N GLY A 46 24.10 -5.10 -29.68
CA GLY A 46 25.12 -4.08 -29.95
C GLY A 46 24.85 -3.14 -31.14
N GLN A 47 23.93 -3.47 -32.06
CA GLN A 47 23.65 -2.62 -33.23
C GLN A 47 22.65 -1.48 -32.96
N PHE A 48 21.87 -1.58 -31.89
CA PHE A 48 20.83 -0.62 -31.53
C PHE A 48 21.37 0.81 -31.34
N MET A 49 22.53 0.97 -30.69
CA MET A 49 23.11 2.29 -30.43
C MET A 49 23.54 3.01 -31.71
N ALA A 50 24.05 2.28 -32.70
CA ALA A 50 24.43 2.84 -34.00
C ALA A 50 23.18 3.26 -34.79
N TRP A 51 22.10 2.48 -34.72
CA TRP A 51 20.83 2.81 -35.35
C TRP A 51 20.17 4.04 -34.72
N LEU A 52 20.19 4.18 -33.39
CA LEU A 52 19.69 5.38 -32.70
C LEU A 52 20.34 6.67 -33.21
N LYS A 53 21.66 6.65 -33.46
CA LYS A 53 22.37 7.80 -34.05
C LYS A 53 21.89 8.14 -35.46
N LYS A 54 21.47 7.13 -36.25
CA LYS A 54 20.96 7.35 -37.61
C LYS A 54 19.60 8.05 -37.62
N VAL A 55 18.77 7.80 -36.60
CA VAL A 55 17.45 8.44 -36.42
C VAL A 55 17.51 9.70 -35.55
N ASP A 56 18.72 10.20 -35.28
CA ASP A 56 18.99 11.41 -34.48
C ASP A 56 18.33 11.39 -33.08
N LEU A 57 18.38 10.23 -32.42
CA LEU A 57 17.81 10.05 -31.08
C LEU A 57 18.91 9.66 -30.09
N SER A 58 18.99 10.37 -28.95
CA SER A 58 19.90 9.94 -27.90
C SER A 58 19.40 8.66 -27.23
N TRP A 59 20.32 7.85 -26.71
CA TRP A 59 19.95 6.66 -25.93
C TRP A 59 19.07 7.02 -24.72
N SER A 60 19.32 8.17 -24.10
CA SER A 60 18.55 8.63 -22.95
C SER A 60 17.09 8.88 -23.30
N GLU A 61 16.81 9.53 -24.43
CA GLU A 61 15.47 9.80 -24.93
C GLU A 61 14.79 8.52 -25.38
N ALA A 62 15.51 7.70 -26.15
CA ALA A 62 15.04 6.40 -26.61
C ALA A 62 14.59 5.53 -25.43
N ASN A 63 15.44 5.40 -24.41
CA ASN A 63 15.15 4.60 -23.24
C ASN A 63 13.96 5.14 -22.43
N ARG A 64 13.82 6.48 -22.31
CA ARG A 64 12.64 7.08 -21.67
C ARG A 64 11.35 6.71 -22.41
N MET A 65 11.31 6.92 -23.73
CA MET A 65 10.14 6.63 -24.57
C MET A 65 9.79 5.15 -24.57
N MET A 66 10.79 4.27 -24.71
CA MET A 66 10.63 2.82 -24.62
C MET A 66 10.03 2.37 -23.29
N LYS A 67 10.53 2.93 -22.18
CA LYS A 67 10.03 2.61 -20.84
C LYS A 67 8.60 3.09 -20.64
N VAL A 68 8.28 4.31 -21.06
CA VAL A 68 6.90 4.83 -21.05
C VAL A 68 5.96 3.91 -21.83
N ALA A 69 6.34 3.52 -23.05
CA ALA A 69 5.52 2.66 -23.89
C ALA A 69 5.32 1.24 -23.35
N LYS A 70 6.28 0.72 -22.57
CA LYS A 70 6.22 -0.61 -21.97
C LYS A 70 5.41 -0.63 -20.66
N GLU A 71 5.55 0.43 -19.88
CA GLU A 71 5.11 0.45 -18.47
C GLU A 71 3.80 1.20 -18.23
N LEU A 72 3.38 2.07 -19.16
CA LEU A 72 2.20 2.91 -19.03
C LEU A 72 1.18 2.65 -20.14
N PRO A 73 -0.13 2.64 -19.82
CA PRO A 73 -1.18 2.62 -20.82
C PRO A 73 -1.15 3.90 -21.68
N ASN A 74 -1.65 3.83 -22.91
CA ASN A 74 -1.75 4.98 -23.82
C ASN A 74 -3.11 5.69 -23.67
N TYR A 75 -3.30 6.40 -22.56
CA TYR A 75 -4.53 7.15 -22.31
C TYR A 75 -4.46 8.61 -22.80
N PRO A 76 -5.58 9.18 -23.28
CA PRO A 76 -5.64 10.59 -23.67
C PRO A 76 -5.26 11.56 -22.54
N THR A 77 -5.61 11.22 -21.30
CA THR A 77 -5.31 12.01 -20.10
C THR A 77 -3.82 12.11 -19.81
N LEU A 78 -3.07 11.03 -20.06
CA LEU A 78 -1.60 11.01 -19.94
C LEU A 78 -0.91 11.79 -21.06
N SER A 79 -1.54 11.92 -22.22
CA SER A 79 -0.98 12.65 -23.37
C SER A 79 -0.77 14.14 -23.07
N ASN A 80 -1.43 14.67 -22.04
CA ASN A 80 -1.25 16.04 -21.59
C ASN A 80 0.02 16.24 -20.73
N LEU A 81 0.66 15.15 -20.31
CA LEU A 81 1.87 15.17 -19.49
C LEU A 81 3.13 15.23 -20.35
N GLY A 82 4.14 15.97 -19.86
CA GLY A 82 5.45 16.02 -20.50
C GLY A 82 6.24 14.72 -20.35
N SER A 83 7.20 14.50 -21.26
CA SER A 83 8.10 13.33 -21.28
C SER A 83 8.70 12.98 -19.91
N THR A 84 9.15 13.98 -19.15
CA THR A 84 9.76 13.78 -17.84
C THR A 84 8.78 13.22 -16.82
N ALA A 85 7.55 13.75 -16.78
CA ALA A 85 6.51 13.28 -15.86
C ALA A 85 6.11 11.84 -16.19
N LEU A 86 5.88 11.54 -17.47
CA LEU A 86 5.59 10.19 -17.95
C LEU A 86 6.71 9.21 -17.57
N TYR A 87 7.97 9.57 -17.79
CA TYR A 87 9.09 8.72 -17.43
C TYR A 87 9.19 8.48 -15.91
N LEU A 88 8.95 9.51 -15.10
CA LEU A 88 8.97 9.35 -13.65
C LEU A 88 7.89 8.37 -13.19
N ILE A 89 6.65 8.53 -13.66
CA ILE A 89 5.53 7.63 -13.34
C ILE A 89 5.84 6.20 -13.80
N ALA A 90 6.38 6.03 -15.02
CA ALA A 90 6.80 4.73 -15.55
C ALA A 90 7.91 4.05 -14.72
N THR A 91 8.63 4.80 -13.88
CA THR A 91 9.71 4.27 -13.02
C THR A 91 9.29 4.02 -11.57
N LEU A 92 8.05 4.32 -11.20
CA LEU A 92 7.50 4.04 -9.88
C LEU A 92 7.16 2.54 -9.71
N PRO A 93 7.10 2.05 -8.46
CA PRO A 93 6.54 0.74 -8.14
C PRO A 93 5.10 0.58 -8.66
N ALA A 94 4.63 -0.66 -8.85
CA ALA A 94 3.33 -0.95 -9.48
C ALA A 94 2.16 -0.27 -8.74
N GLU A 95 2.12 -0.36 -7.41
CA GLU A 95 1.08 0.23 -6.55
C GLU A 95 1.01 1.76 -6.72
N GLU A 96 2.15 2.43 -6.58
CA GLU A 96 2.24 3.90 -6.70
C GLU A 96 2.00 4.38 -8.12
N LYS A 97 2.50 3.65 -9.11
CA LYS A 97 2.20 3.93 -10.52
C LYS A 97 0.69 3.92 -10.73
N GLN A 98 -0.02 2.90 -10.25
CA GLN A 98 -1.47 2.84 -10.37
C GLN A 98 -2.17 3.97 -9.60
N ALA A 99 -1.69 4.33 -8.41
CA ALA A 99 -2.22 5.46 -7.66
C ALA A 99 -2.09 6.79 -8.41
N GLN A 100 -0.95 7.04 -9.07
CA GLN A 100 -0.76 8.24 -9.90
C GLN A 100 -1.66 8.21 -11.14
N LEU A 101 -1.84 7.05 -11.79
CA LEU A 101 -2.75 6.91 -12.93
C LEU A 101 -4.19 7.26 -12.53
N ASN A 102 -4.68 6.72 -11.41
CA ASN A 102 -6.03 6.99 -10.90
C ASN A 102 -6.22 8.48 -10.59
N ARG A 103 -5.23 9.14 -9.99
CA ARG A 103 -5.27 10.60 -9.74
C ARG A 103 -5.39 11.40 -11.03
N ILE A 104 -4.62 11.03 -12.05
CA ILE A 104 -4.65 11.71 -13.36
C ILE A 104 -6.01 11.53 -14.05
N GLU A 105 -6.61 10.35 -13.95
CA GLU A 105 -7.96 10.10 -14.47
C GLU A 105 -9.04 10.89 -13.74
N GLN A 106 -8.84 11.19 -12.46
CA GLN A 106 -9.72 12.07 -11.66
C GLN A 106 -9.52 13.56 -11.94
N GLY A 107 -8.61 13.92 -12.86
CA GLY A 107 -8.36 15.30 -13.28
C GLY A 107 -7.22 16.00 -12.52
N ASP A 108 -6.51 15.30 -11.63
CA ASP A 108 -5.31 15.82 -10.98
C ASP A 108 -4.11 15.80 -11.96
N SER A 109 -3.17 16.73 -11.82
CA SER A 109 -1.99 16.84 -12.68
C SER A 109 -0.72 16.88 -11.83
N PRO A 110 -0.10 15.72 -11.56
CA PRO A 110 1.07 15.66 -10.70
C PRO A 110 2.24 16.43 -11.31
N THR A 111 2.88 17.25 -10.48
CA THR A 111 4.05 18.03 -10.92
C THR A 111 5.30 17.15 -10.97
N VAL A 112 6.25 17.53 -11.82
CA VAL A 112 7.54 16.82 -11.93
C VAL A 112 8.27 16.78 -10.60
N ARG A 113 8.16 17.84 -9.79
CA ARG A 113 8.80 17.93 -8.48
C ARG A 113 8.22 16.92 -7.49
N GLU A 114 6.89 16.82 -7.41
CA GLU A 114 6.22 15.82 -6.57
C GLU A 114 6.61 14.40 -6.96
N LEU A 115 6.67 14.11 -8.27
CA LEU A 115 7.08 12.80 -8.78
C LEU A 115 8.57 12.49 -8.49
N GLN A 116 9.44 13.51 -8.48
CA GLN A 116 10.84 13.35 -8.09
C GLN A 116 10.98 13.05 -6.59
N ASP A 117 10.25 13.77 -5.74
CA ASP A 117 10.26 13.55 -4.30
C ASP A 117 9.72 12.17 -3.94
N LEU A 118 8.65 11.74 -4.61
CA LEU A 118 8.10 10.39 -4.48
C LEU A 118 9.15 9.34 -4.84
N LYS A 119 9.79 9.49 -6.00
CA LYS A 119 10.86 8.58 -6.44
C LYS A 119 12.04 8.55 -5.47
N LEU A 120 12.42 9.69 -4.90
CA LEU A 120 13.51 9.77 -3.92
C LEU A 120 13.15 8.97 -2.66
N LYS A 121 11.94 9.14 -2.12
CA LYS A 121 11.44 8.38 -0.97
C LYS A 121 11.49 6.86 -1.21
N PHE A 122 11.03 6.41 -2.38
CA PHE A 122 11.11 5.00 -2.75
C PHE A 122 12.54 4.50 -2.94
N SER A 123 13.42 5.32 -3.52
CA SER A 123 14.82 4.94 -3.65
C SER A 123 15.52 4.80 -2.29
N ALA A 124 15.18 5.66 -1.32
CA ALA A 124 15.69 5.60 0.04
C ALA A 124 15.13 4.39 0.80
N ALA A 125 13.82 4.12 0.67
CA ALA A 125 13.19 2.93 1.24
C ALA A 125 13.80 1.65 0.66
N LYS A 126 13.99 1.59 -0.67
CA LYS A 126 14.65 0.46 -1.33
C LYS A 126 16.09 0.29 -0.89
N ARG A 127 16.85 1.37 -0.72
CA ARG A 127 18.22 1.30 -0.18
C ARG A 127 18.23 0.78 1.24
N LYS A 128 17.31 1.24 2.09
CA LYS A 128 17.20 0.76 3.47
C LYS A 128 16.84 -0.72 3.53
N ILE A 129 15.92 -1.18 2.69
CA ILE A 129 15.60 -2.62 2.53
C ILE A 129 16.82 -3.38 2.04
N MET A 130 17.53 -2.84 1.04
CA MET A 130 18.74 -3.46 0.49
C MET A 130 19.89 -3.47 1.49
N GLU A 131 20.02 -2.48 2.37
CA GLU A 131 21.00 -2.45 3.47
C GLU A 131 20.66 -3.47 4.56
N LEU A 132 19.37 -3.66 4.85
CA LEU A 132 18.89 -4.72 5.74
C LEU A 132 19.08 -6.11 5.11
N GLN A 133 19.06 -6.22 3.78
CA GLN A 133 19.30 -7.47 3.03
C GLN A 133 20.81 -7.73 2.76
N ASN A 134 21.63 -6.70 2.58
CA ASN A 134 23.07 -6.76 2.29
C ASN A 134 23.94 -6.99 3.54
N GLY A 135 23.36 -7.39 4.67
CA GLY A 135 24.08 -8.12 5.72
C GLY A 135 24.64 -9.48 5.25
N GLN A 136 24.42 -9.85 3.98
CA GLN A 136 25.12 -10.90 3.25
C GLN A 136 25.82 -10.26 2.04
N GLU A 137 27.15 -10.38 1.99
CA GLU A 137 28.03 -9.66 1.06
C GLU A 137 27.84 -10.03 -0.42
N PRO A 138 28.14 -9.10 -1.37
CA PRO A 138 28.24 -9.39 -2.79
C PRO A 138 29.66 -9.84 -3.19
N THR A 139 29.76 -11.02 -3.79
CA THR A 139 30.96 -11.52 -4.47
C THR A 139 31.26 -10.71 -5.75
N LYS A 140 32.51 -10.27 -5.90
CA LYS A 140 33.06 -9.74 -7.16
C LYS A 140 33.71 -10.89 -7.94
N GLU A 141 33.25 -11.09 -9.17
CA GLU A 141 33.85 -12.00 -10.16
C GLU A 141 35.25 -11.51 -10.59
N ILE A 142 36.27 -12.39 -10.62
CA ILE A 142 37.20 -12.58 -11.77
C ILE A 142 37.81 -14.02 -11.76
N VAL A 143 37.87 -14.63 -12.95
CA VAL A 143 38.70 -15.75 -13.46
C VAL A 143 38.14 -17.19 -13.36
N LYS A 144 37.84 -17.73 -14.56
CA LYS A 144 37.59 -19.14 -14.92
C LYS A 144 38.67 -20.10 -14.39
N GLU A 145 38.29 -21.22 -13.76
CA GLU A 145 38.80 -22.58 -14.07
C GLU A 145 38.08 -23.70 -13.27
N VAL A 146 37.68 -24.75 -14.01
CA VAL A 146 37.30 -26.15 -13.66
C VAL A 146 36.16 -26.39 -12.63
N PRO A 147 35.07 -27.13 -12.99
CA PRO A 147 33.99 -27.45 -12.06
C PRO A 147 34.41 -28.57 -11.11
N VAL A 148 34.83 -28.22 -9.91
CA VAL A 148 34.77 -29.14 -8.76
C VAL A 148 33.62 -28.65 -7.91
N MET A 149 32.56 -29.45 -7.80
CA MET A 149 31.42 -29.12 -6.96
C MET A 149 31.93 -28.96 -5.51
N PRO A 150 31.78 -27.78 -4.89
CA PRO A 150 32.25 -27.53 -3.53
C PRO A 150 31.60 -28.52 -2.56
N ALA A 151 32.36 -29.00 -1.57
CA ALA A 151 31.90 -30.04 -0.63
C ALA A 151 30.65 -29.62 0.19
N ASP A 152 30.41 -28.31 0.29
CA ASP A 152 29.31 -27.64 0.98
C ASP A 152 28.10 -27.33 0.08
N TYR A 153 28.14 -27.66 -1.21
CA TYR A 153 27.03 -27.38 -2.15
C TYR A 153 25.71 -28.05 -1.75
N GLN A 154 25.77 -29.26 -1.17
CA GLN A 154 24.58 -29.95 -0.68
C GLN A 154 23.98 -29.26 0.54
N GLU A 155 24.82 -28.71 1.42
CA GLU A 155 24.40 -27.95 2.60
C GLU A 155 23.76 -26.61 2.19
N ALA A 156 24.35 -25.92 1.20
CA ALA A 156 23.78 -24.71 0.63
C ALA A 156 22.40 -24.96 -0.01
N LEU A 157 22.20 -26.10 -0.68
CA LEU A 157 20.92 -26.46 -1.28
C LEU A 157 19.84 -26.73 -0.21
N GLN A 158 20.21 -27.44 0.86
CA GLN A 158 19.31 -27.68 2.00
C GLN A 158 18.94 -26.38 2.73
N ASN A 159 19.90 -25.47 2.91
CA ASN A 159 19.63 -24.18 3.53
C ASN A 159 18.72 -23.31 2.67
N ARG A 160 18.89 -23.32 1.34
CA ARG A 160 17.98 -22.64 0.41
C ARG A 160 16.56 -23.18 0.52
N GLN A 161 16.38 -24.50 0.57
CA GLN A 161 15.06 -25.12 0.72
C GLN A 161 14.40 -24.74 2.05
N LYS A 162 15.13 -24.75 3.16
CA LYS A 162 14.60 -24.31 4.47
C LYS A 162 14.24 -22.82 4.51
N LEU A 163 15.00 -21.99 3.78
CA LEU A 163 14.70 -20.57 3.61
C LEU A 163 13.42 -20.34 2.80
N GLU A 164 13.24 -21.13 1.73
CA GLU A 164 12.07 -21.10 0.85
C GLU A 164 10.81 -21.54 1.62
N GLU A 165 10.88 -22.65 2.38
CA GLU A 165 9.78 -23.11 3.26
C GLU A 165 9.41 -22.08 4.35
N ARG A 166 10.41 -21.40 4.92
CA ARG A 166 10.17 -20.32 5.90
C ARG A 166 9.53 -19.09 5.25
N ALA A 167 9.92 -18.76 4.01
CA ALA A 167 9.33 -17.65 3.28
C ALA A 167 7.87 -17.94 2.91
N GLU A 168 7.58 -19.13 2.40
CA GLU A 168 6.21 -19.58 2.11
C GLU A 168 5.33 -19.58 3.36
N SER A 169 5.82 -20.15 4.48
CA SER A 169 5.07 -20.14 5.75
C SER A 169 4.82 -18.72 6.28
N ALA A 170 5.75 -17.79 6.08
CA ALA A 170 5.57 -16.40 6.46
C ALA A 170 4.55 -15.69 5.56
N GLU A 171 4.53 -16.00 4.27
CA GLU A 171 3.56 -15.47 3.30
C GLU A 171 2.14 -15.97 3.59
N GLU A 172 1.98 -17.27 3.88
CA GLU A 172 0.70 -17.85 4.32
C GLU A 172 0.18 -17.21 5.61
N ARG A 173 1.08 -16.98 6.59
CA ARG A 173 0.72 -16.32 7.84
C ARG A 173 0.32 -14.87 7.61
N ASN A 174 1.01 -14.13 6.73
CA ASN A 174 0.63 -12.77 6.37
C ASN A 174 -0.73 -12.72 5.67
N ALA A 175 -0.98 -13.61 4.72
CA ALA A 175 -2.27 -13.69 4.03
C ALA A 175 -3.42 -14.00 5.01
N PHE A 176 -3.18 -14.89 5.98
CA PHE A 176 -4.15 -15.18 7.04
C PHE A 176 -4.40 -13.96 7.95
N LEU A 177 -3.35 -13.20 8.29
CA LEU A 177 -3.47 -11.99 9.11
C LEU A 177 -4.20 -10.87 8.38
N GLU A 178 -3.94 -10.68 7.08
CA GLU A 178 -4.66 -9.71 6.25
C GLU A 178 -6.15 -10.05 6.18
N ALA A 179 -6.49 -11.33 6.04
CA ALA A 179 -7.88 -11.79 6.06
C ALA A 179 -8.56 -11.52 7.40
N GLN A 180 -7.89 -11.77 8.53
CA GLN A 180 -8.44 -11.46 9.86
C GLN A 180 -8.59 -9.95 10.10
N LEU A 181 -7.62 -9.15 9.66
CA LEU A 181 -7.69 -7.69 9.76
C LEU A 181 -8.88 -7.15 8.99
N LYS A 182 -9.12 -7.67 7.78
CA LYS A 182 -10.27 -7.28 6.96
C LYS A 182 -11.60 -7.59 7.64
N ASP A 183 -11.77 -8.82 8.16
CA ASP A 183 -12.98 -9.21 8.90
C ASP A 183 -13.23 -8.30 10.12
N LEU A 184 -12.16 -7.94 10.83
CA LEU A 184 -12.23 -7.04 11.98
C LEU A 184 -12.59 -5.59 11.59
N TYR A 185 -12.11 -5.10 10.45
CA TYR A 185 -12.50 -3.80 9.90
C TYR A 185 -13.97 -3.78 9.46
N ASP A 186 -14.46 -4.85 8.83
CA ASP A 186 -15.84 -4.97 8.39
C ASP A 186 -16.81 -4.99 9.59
N GLN A 187 -16.47 -5.75 10.65
CA GLN A 187 -17.22 -5.75 11.90
C GLN A 187 -17.24 -4.39 12.60
N ARG A 188 -16.12 -3.64 12.54
CA ARG A 188 -16.02 -2.29 13.11
C ARG A 188 -16.90 -1.29 12.35
N ALA A 189 -16.90 -1.35 11.02
CA ALA A 189 -17.73 -0.48 10.19
C ALA A 189 -19.23 -0.67 10.49
N GLU A 190 -19.68 -1.92 10.69
CA GLU A 190 -21.07 -2.22 11.05
C GLU A 190 -21.45 -1.64 12.42
N VAL A 191 -20.55 -1.74 13.41
CA VAL A 191 -20.76 -1.19 14.76
C VAL A 191 -20.77 0.34 14.75
N ASP A 192 -19.86 0.97 13.98
CA ASP A 192 -19.77 2.43 13.88
C ASP A 192 -20.97 3.03 13.14
N GLU A 193 -21.46 2.39 12.09
CA GLU A 193 -22.68 2.82 11.38
C GLU A 193 -23.92 2.74 12.29
N LYS A 194 -24.05 1.64 13.06
CA LYS A 194 -25.12 1.50 14.05
C LYS A 194 -25.01 2.58 15.13
N SER A 195 -23.81 2.82 15.66
CA SER A 195 -23.56 3.85 16.67
C SER A 195 -23.97 5.25 16.21
N ASN A 196 -23.62 5.63 14.98
CA ASN A 196 -23.98 6.93 14.40
C ASN A 196 -25.50 7.09 14.25
N LYS A 197 -26.20 6.05 13.78
CA LYS A 197 -27.68 6.04 13.66
C LYS A 197 -28.37 6.21 15.02
N TYR A 198 -27.82 5.62 16.08
CA TYR A 198 -28.33 5.80 17.43
C TYR A 198 -28.11 7.21 17.98
N ASP A 199 -26.98 7.83 17.66
CA ASP A 199 -26.68 9.20 18.06
C ASP A 199 -27.64 10.22 17.42
N GLU A 200 -28.00 10.02 16.15
CA GLU A 200 -29.01 10.82 15.45
C GLU A 200 -30.41 10.63 16.04
N LEU A 201 -30.81 9.37 16.29
CA LEU A 201 -32.10 9.05 16.90
C LEU A 201 -32.21 9.65 18.31
N THR A 202 -31.12 9.63 19.08
CA THR A 202 -31.07 10.24 20.43
C THR A 202 -31.21 11.76 20.38
N LYS A 203 -30.56 12.43 19.42
CA LYS A 203 -30.71 13.88 19.22
C LYS A 203 -32.15 14.24 18.85
N ALA A 204 -32.78 13.47 17.96
CA ALA A 204 -34.18 13.66 17.57
C ALA A 204 -35.12 13.47 18.78
N ILE A 205 -34.85 12.48 19.63
CA ILE A 205 -35.64 12.20 20.83
C ILE A 205 -35.41 13.25 21.94
N GLN A 206 -34.19 13.78 22.11
CA GLN A 206 -33.89 14.88 23.05
C GLN A 206 -34.52 16.22 22.63
N GLN A 207 -34.69 16.45 21.33
CA GLN A 207 -35.39 17.63 20.79
C GLN A 207 -36.91 17.58 21.04
N SER A 208 -37.47 16.38 21.25
CA SER A 208 -38.85 16.18 21.68
C SER A 208 -38.96 16.33 23.21
N GLN A 209 -39.42 17.48 23.67
CA GLN A 209 -39.44 17.83 25.11
C GLN A 209 -40.33 16.90 25.97
N GLY A 210 -39.81 16.55 27.17
CA GLY A 210 -40.62 16.17 28.34
C GLY A 210 -40.15 14.89 29.04
N GLN A 211 -39.75 15.01 30.31
CA GLN A 211 -39.44 13.96 31.31
C GLN A 211 -38.94 12.61 30.75
N LEU A 212 -37.64 12.32 30.90
CA LEU A 212 -36.98 11.07 30.47
C LEU A 212 -37.85 9.82 30.67
N ASP A 213 -38.60 9.45 29.64
CA ASP A 213 -39.34 8.19 29.55
C ASP A 213 -38.34 7.03 29.68
N ASP A 214 -38.78 5.86 30.15
CA ASP A 214 -37.93 4.67 30.33
C ASP A 214 -37.10 4.38 29.06
N TYR A 215 -37.70 4.65 27.89
CA TYR A 215 -37.06 4.59 26.59
C TYR A 215 -35.85 5.52 26.43
N GLN A 216 -35.90 6.77 26.90
CA GLN A 216 -34.77 7.70 26.79
C GLN A 216 -33.60 7.28 27.70
N LYS A 217 -33.89 6.72 28.88
CA LYS A 217 -32.88 6.15 29.79
C LYS A 217 -32.23 4.91 29.18
N ARG A 218 -33.02 4.03 28.55
CA ARG A 218 -32.50 2.87 27.81
C ARG A 218 -31.58 3.32 26.68
N ILE A 219 -31.98 4.31 25.89
CA ILE A 219 -31.16 4.86 24.78
C ILE A 219 -29.83 5.42 25.30
N ALA A 220 -29.84 6.17 26.40
CA ALA A 220 -28.61 6.68 27.02
C ALA A 220 -27.68 5.55 27.48
N SER A 221 -28.23 4.49 28.09
CA SER A 221 -27.47 3.29 28.48
C SER A 221 -26.90 2.55 27.27
N TYR A 222 -27.68 2.39 26.19
CA TYR A 222 -27.21 1.80 24.93
C TYR A 222 -26.07 2.60 24.31
N LYS A 223 -26.16 3.94 24.30
CA LYS A 223 -25.09 4.83 23.83
C LYS A 223 -23.81 4.65 24.64
N ASN A 224 -23.93 4.56 25.97
CA ASN A 224 -22.76 4.36 26.83
C ASN A 224 -22.06 3.02 26.53
N ILE A 225 -22.83 1.96 26.28
CA ILE A 225 -22.29 0.65 25.89
C ILE A 225 -21.62 0.72 24.52
N LEU A 226 -22.26 1.32 23.52
CA LEU A 226 -21.68 1.48 22.17
C LEU A 226 -20.40 2.31 22.20
N SER A 227 -20.37 3.40 22.96
CA SER A 227 -19.15 4.21 23.14
C SER A 227 -18.02 3.41 23.83
N LEU A 228 -18.36 2.55 24.78
CA LEU A 228 -17.38 1.67 25.42
C LEU A 228 -16.83 0.62 24.44
N ILE A 229 -17.68 0.04 23.60
CA ILE A 229 -17.28 -0.91 22.55
C ILE A 229 -16.36 -0.21 21.53
N GLN A 230 -16.69 0.99 21.09
CA GLN A 230 -15.84 1.77 20.18
C GLN A 230 -14.44 2.01 20.77
N LYS A 231 -14.37 2.44 22.04
CA LYS A 231 -13.08 2.60 22.75
C LYS A 231 -12.32 1.27 22.91
N GLY A 232 -13.03 0.17 23.12
CA GLY A 232 -12.44 -1.17 23.16
C GLY A 232 -11.83 -1.57 21.80
N ASN A 233 -12.54 -1.30 20.71
CA ASN A 233 -12.06 -1.55 19.36
C ASN A 233 -10.83 -0.68 19.02
N ASP A 234 -10.83 0.60 19.41
CA ASP A 234 -9.69 1.50 19.23
C ASP A 234 -8.46 1.01 20.00
N PHE A 235 -8.67 0.54 21.24
CA PHE A 235 -7.60 -0.05 22.04
C PHE A 235 -7.03 -1.31 21.35
N LEU A 236 -7.88 -2.22 20.87
CA LEU A 236 -7.44 -3.43 20.17
C LEU A 236 -6.70 -3.10 18.87
N ALA A 237 -7.13 -2.09 18.12
CA ALA A 237 -6.46 -1.66 16.88
C ALA A 237 -5.05 -1.09 17.16
N ASN A 238 -4.90 -0.30 18.23
CA ASN A 238 -3.62 0.31 18.58
C ASN A 238 -2.65 -0.68 19.26
N MET A 239 -3.17 -1.65 20.00
CA MET A 239 -2.36 -2.58 20.80
C MET A 239 -2.20 -3.96 20.14
N GLY A 240 -3.03 -4.30 19.13
CA GLY A 240 -3.00 -5.61 18.46
C GLY A 240 -1.68 -5.90 17.75
N GLY A 241 -0.96 -4.86 17.31
CA GLY A 241 0.38 -4.98 16.72
C GLY A 241 1.45 -5.48 17.72
N LEU A 242 1.25 -5.30 19.03
CA LEU A 242 2.19 -5.77 20.06
C LEU A 242 2.28 -7.30 20.11
N ILE A 243 1.24 -8.02 19.67
CA ILE A 243 1.25 -9.48 19.58
C ILE A 243 2.28 -9.98 18.57
N TYR A 244 2.67 -9.15 17.61
CA TYR A 244 3.61 -9.48 16.53
C TYR A 244 4.93 -8.73 16.64
N ALA A 245 5.10 -7.90 17.67
CA ALA A 245 6.36 -7.22 17.94
C ALA A 245 7.38 -8.24 18.47
N ASP A 246 8.56 -8.33 17.83
CA ASP A 246 9.66 -9.20 18.25
C ASP A 246 10.39 -8.60 19.48
N GLU A 247 9.66 -8.51 20.60
CA GLU A 247 10.14 -8.01 21.89
C GLU A 247 10.36 -9.13 22.92
N GLU A 248 10.31 -10.39 22.47
CA GLU A 248 10.46 -11.59 23.30
C GLU A 248 11.73 -11.55 24.18
N LYS A 249 12.83 -11.00 23.65
CA LYS A 249 14.10 -10.85 24.40
C LYS A 249 14.05 -9.81 25.53
N VAL A 250 13.19 -8.78 25.40
CA VAL A 250 13.04 -7.68 26.37
C VAL A 250 11.98 -8.02 27.42
N LEU A 251 10.95 -8.79 27.04
CA LEU A 251 9.88 -9.23 27.93
C LEU A 251 10.30 -10.38 28.86
N HIS A 252 11.25 -11.24 28.43
CA HIS A 252 11.78 -12.35 29.24
C HIS A 252 13.06 -12.02 30.03
N THR A 253 13.58 -10.80 29.91
CA THR A 253 14.65 -10.34 30.80
C THR A 253 14.03 -9.81 32.09
N ASP A 254 14.63 -10.15 33.23
CA ASP A 254 14.14 -9.97 34.61
C ASP A 254 14.09 -8.49 35.06
N GLY A 255 13.46 -7.65 34.24
CA GLY A 255 13.42 -6.20 34.33
C GLY A 255 12.00 -5.66 34.47
N VAL A 256 11.91 -4.41 34.91
CA VAL A 256 10.66 -3.66 35.16
C VAL A 256 9.66 -3.75 33.99
N ALA A 257 10.15 -3.79 32.74
CA ALA A 257 9.31 -3.88 31.55
C ALA A 257 8.50 -5.18 31.46
N GLY A 258 9.09 -6.34 31.80
CA GLY A 258 8.38 -7.63 31.82
C GLY A 258 7.30 -7.68 32.89
N GLN A 259 7.59 -7.17 34.10
CA GLN A 259 6.62 -7.12 35.19
C GLN A 259 5.43 -6.20 34.89
N GLU A 260 5.68 -5.04 34.27
CA GLU A 260 4.60 -4.14 33.83
C GLU A 260 3.76 -4.76 32.71
N PHE A 261 4.39 -5.49 31.79
CA PHE A 261 3.70 -6.23 30.74
C PHE A 261 2.80 -7.34 31.34
N ASP A 262 3.33 -8.15 32.25
CA ASP A 262 2.56 -9.20 32.94
C ASP A 262 1.40 -8.62 33.75
N SER A 263 1.62 -7.49 34.44
CA SER A 263 0.58 -6.76 35.18
C SER A 263 -0.52 -6.29 34.24
N PHE A 264 -0.16 -5.74 33.08
CA PHE A 264 -1.10 -5.31 32.04
C PHE A 264 -1.92 -6.49 31.47
N VAL A 265 -1.25 -7.59 31.10
CA VAL A 265 -1.92 -8.81 30.58
C VAL A 265 -2.91 -9.37 31.61
N ASN A 266 -2.49 -9.50 32.87
CA ASN A 266 -3.36 -9.99 33.94
C ASN A 266 -4.59 -9.10 34.18
N ARG A 267 -4.43 -7.78 34.11
CA ARG A 267 -5.57 -6.84 34.19
C ARG A 267 -6.51 -7.01 33.00
N GLY A 268 -5.98 -7.20 31.80
CA GLY A 268 -6.76 -7.47 30.60
C GLY A 268 -7.58 -8.76 30.73
N ILE A 269 -6.93 -9.88 31.08
CA ILE A 269 -7.58 -11.19 31.29
C ILE A 269 -8.72 -11.06 32.31
N ARG A 270 -8.45 -10.42 33.47
CA ARG A 270 -9.46 -10.22 34.51
C ARG A 270 -10.64 -9.39 33.98
N PHE A 271 -10.37 -8.29 33.30
CA PHE A 271 -11.40 -7.43 32.71
C PHE A 271 -12.31 -8.21 31.73
N PHE A 272 -11.73 -8.97 30.81
CA PHE A 272 -12.51 -9.78 29.87
C PHE A 272 -13.28 -10.92 30.56
N THR A 273 -12.72 -11.50 31.63
CA THR A 273 -13.40 -12.51 32.44
C THR A 273 -14.62 -11.92 33.15
N ASP A 274 -14.49 -10.74 33.74
CA ASP A 274 -15.58 -10.02 34.39
C ASP A 274 -16.68 -9.64 33.38
N LEU A 275 -16.30 -9.19 32.17
CA LEU A 275 -17.26 -8.93 31.08
C LEU A 275 -18.00 -10.18 30.63
N GLN A 276 -17.31 -11.32 30.51
CA GLN A 276 -17.96 -12.60 30.18
C GLN A 276 -18.94 -13.04 31.27
N ALA A 277 -18.58 -12.85 32.55
CA ALA A 277 -19.45 -13.16 33.66
C ALA A 277 -20.73 -12.29 33.66
N ILE A 278 -20.61 -11.01 33.30
CA ILE A 278 -21.76 -10.12 33.12
C ILE A 278 -22.64 -10.57 31.95
N ARG A 279 -22.04 -10.95 30.81
CA ARG A 279 -22.78 -11.44 29.64
C ARG A 279 -23.54 -12.75 29.91
N ASN A 280 -22.95 -13.65 30.69
CA ASN A 280 -23.50 -14.98 30.94
C ASN A 280 -24.45 -15.04 32.16
N LYS A 281 -24.68 -13.92 32.85
CA LYS A 281 -25.47 -13.84 34.08
C LYS A 281 -26.95 -14.20 33.89
N ASP A 282 -27.47 -14.13 32.66
CA ASP A 282 -28.86 -14.46 32.30
C ASP A 282 -29.04 -15.90 31.76
N ASN A 283 -27.96 -16.69 31.61
CA ASN A 283 -28.02 -18.09 31.15
C ASN A 283 -28.14 -19.12 32.29
N GLN A 284 -28.26 -18.67 33.55
CA GLN A 284 -28.71 -19.51 34.66
C GLN A 284 -30.21 -19.33 34.85
N ILE A 285 -31.01 -19.82 33.90
CA ILE A 285 -32.38 -20.21 34.24
C ILE A 285 -32.24 -21.38 35.20
N LEU A 286 -32.59 -21.13 36.46
CA LEU A 286 -32.79 -22.14 37.48
C LEU A 286 -33.66 -23.26 36.87
N GLU A 287 -33.06 -24.43 36.65
CA GLU A 287 -33.82 -25.68 36.58
C GLU A 287 -34.54 -25.81 37.92
N GLY A 288 -35.76 -25.28 37.97
CA GLY A 288 -36.68 -25.57 39.05
C GLY A 288 -36.96 -27.07 39.02
N GLU A 289 -36.59 -27.74 40.11
CA GLU A 289 -37.08 -29.06 40.45
C GLU A 289 -38.58 -29.14 40.21
N ILE A 290 -38.99 -30.08 39.38
CA ILE A 290 -40.33 -30.67 39.51
C ILE A 290 -40.21 -31.68 40.63
N LEU A 291 -40.74 -31.34 41.81
CA LEU A 291 -41.65 -32.15 42.64
C LEU A 291 -42.14 -31.35 43.86
#